data_AF-A0A8H6TE08-F1
#
_entry.id   AF-A0A8H6TE08-F1
#
_cell.length_a   1.000
_cell.length_b   1.000
_cell.length_c   1.000
_cell.angle_alpha   90.00
_cell.angle_beta   90.00
_cell.angle_gamma   90.00
#
_symmetry.space_group_name_H-M   'P 1'
#
loop_
_entity.id
_entity.type
_entity.pdbx_description
1 polymer ?
#
loop_
_entity_poly.entity_id
_entity_poly.type
_entity_poly.pdbx_seq_one_letter_code
_entity_poly.pdbx_strand_id
1 'polypeptide(L)'
;MALTFLFAALLCAVGGASAESHTVRFDNRCGFGTPQLIQGGDVLTTTSYTSDGQLSAAIAYLQHGSQCGFNGENCSLVELTMTNPVVAGGGSSADISLIDPYVI
;
A
#
# COMPACT_ATOMS: atom_id res chain seq x y z
N MET A 1 10.69 39.10 28.78
CA MET A 1 10.25 39.23 27.37
C MET A 1 10.82 38.17 26.45
N ALA A 2 12.11 37.79 26.51
CA ALA A 2 12.68 36.77 25.62
C ALA A 2 12.13 35.33 25.83
N LEU A 3 11.83 34.95 27.08
CA LEU A 3 11.37 33.60 27.42
C LEU A 3 9.95 33.28 26.90
N THR A 4 9.09 34.30 26.81
CA THR A 4 7.73 34.20 26.26
C THR A 4 7.69 34.02 24.74
N PHE A 5 8.68 34.56 24.01
CA PHE A 5 8.80 34.34 22.56
C PHE A 5 9.24 32.91 22.22
N LEU A 6 10.10 32.31 23.07
CA LEU A 6 10.57 30.93 22.87
C LEU A 6 9.43 29.90 23.01
N PHE A 7 8.53 30.13 23.97
CA PHE A 7 7.37 29.25 24.19
C PHE A 7 6.35 29.34 23.06
N ALA A 8 6.11 30.54 22.51
CA ALA A 8 5.17 30.73 21.39
C ALA A 8 5.64 30.06 20.09
N ALA A 9 6.95 30.04 19.81
CA ALA A 9 7.51 29.37 18.63
C ALA A 9 7.38 27.84 18.69
N LEU A 10 7.47 27.24 19.89
CA LEU A 10 7.34 25.79 20.09
C LEU A 10 5.89 25.30 19.92
N LEU A 11 4.91 26.13 20.28
CA LEU A 11 3.48 25.85 20.15
C LEU A 11 2.97 25.89 18.69
N CYS A 12 3.60 26.69 17.82
CA CYS A 12 3.25 26.74 16.39
C CYS A 12 3.77 25.52 15.59
N ALA A 13 4.73 24.76 16.12
CA ALA A 13 5.29 23.58 15.46
C ALA A 13 4.43 22.31 15.61
N VAL A 14 3.35 22.37 16.41
CA VAL A 14 2.45 21.22 16.66
C VAL A 14 1.23 21.21 15.73
N GLY A 15 1.22 22.07 14.70
CA GLY A 15 0.27 21.95 13.59
C GLY A 15 0.55 20.64 12.87
N GLY A 16 -0.24 19.60 13.16
CA GLY A 16 -0.04 18.26 12.62
C GLY A 16 0.12 18.31 11.10
N ALA A 17 1.29 17.90 10.62
CA ALA A 17 1.44 17.60 9.21
C ALA A 17 0.45 16.48 8.89
N SER A 18 -0.51 16.73 8.01
CA SER A 18 -1.31 15.67 7.41
C SER A 18 -0.40 14.90 6.46
N ALA A 19 0.42 14.01 7.02
CA ALA A 19 1.23 13.10 6.24
C ALA A 19 0.31 12.14 5.49
N GLU A 20 0.62 11.89 4.23
CA GLU A 20 -0.02 10.85 3.44
C GLU A 20 0.15 9.50 4.15
N SER A 21 -0.93 8.73 4.27
CA SER A 21 -0.85 7.38 4.82
C SER A 21 -1.87 6.49 4.13
N HIS A 22 -1.44 5.28 3.79
CA HIS A 22 -2.28 4.30 3.10
C HIS A 22 -2.17 2.94 3.79
N THR A 23 -3.32 2.31 4.03
CA THR A 23 -3.39 0.98 4.66
C THR A 23 -3.96 -0.04 3.71
N VAL A 24 -3.20 -1.12 3.49
CA VAL A 24 -3.68 -2.35 2.83
C VAL A 24 -4.00 -3.37 3.91
N ARG A 25 -5.17 -4.00 3.83
CA ARG A 25 -5.58 -5.08 4.73
C ARG A 25 -6.17 -6.24 3.94
N PHE A 26 -5.67 -7.44 4.21
CA PHE A 26 -6.20 -8.66 3.64
C PHE A 26 -7.30 -9.26 4.50
N ASP A 27 -8.39 -9.65 3.85
CA ASP A 27 -9.46 -10.47 4.42
C ASP A 27 -9.57 -11.77 3.61
N ASN A 28 -8.79 -12.78 4.01
CA ASN A 28 -8.79 -14.08 3.36
C ASN A 28 -9.91 -14.96 3.92
N ARG A 29 -11.00 -15.10 3.16
CA ARG A 29 -12.14 -15.97 3.50
C ARG A 29 -12.13 -17.32 2.78
N CYS A 30 -11.07 -17.63 2.05
CA CYS A 30 -10.96 -18.88 1.29
C CYS A 30 -10.64 -20.09 2.18
N GLY A 31 -10.04 -19.86 3.37
CA GLY A 31 -9.58 -20.94 4.26
C GLY A 31 -8.28 -21.61 3.80
N PHE A 32 -7.68 -21.12 2.72
CA PHE A 32 -6.38 -21.54 2.20
C PHE A 32 -5.64 -20.34 1.59
N GLY A 33 -4.37 -20.55 1.26
CA GLY A 33 -3.51 -19.54 0.66
C GLY A 33 -3.02 -18.48 1.67
N THR A 34 -1.95 -17.81 1.30
CA THR A 34 -1.32 -16.76 2.11
C THR A 34 -1.35 -15.46 1.32
N PRO A 35 -2.05 -14.42 1.79
CA PRO A 35 -1.99 -13.13 1.12
C PRO A 35 -0.56 -12.62 1.06
N GLN A 36 -0.19 -11.99 -0.05
CA GLN A 36 1.09 -11.34 -0.24
C GLN A 36 0.83 -9.91 -0.71
N LEU A 37 1.45 -8.93 -0.06
CA LEU A 37 1.66 -7.60 -0.63
C LEU A 37 3.13 -7.48 -1.00
N ILE A 38 3.42 -7.22 -2.27
CA ILE A 38 4.78 -7.12 -2.80
C ILE A 38 5.00 -5.74 -3.39
N GLN A 39 6.18 -5.18 -3.13
CA GLN A 39 6.66 -3.96 -3.77
C GLN A 39 8.17 -4.05 -3.96
N GLY A 40 8.67 -3.67 -5.14
CA GLY A 40 10.11 -3.61 -5.39
C GLY A 40 10.85 -4.96 -5.28
N GLY A 41 10.12 -6.08 -5.35
CA GLY A 41 10.68 -7.42 -5.17
C GLY A 41 10.67 -7.93 -3.72
N ASP A 42 10.15 -7.15 -2.77
CA ASP A 42 10.05 -7.52 -1.36
C ASP A 42 8.61 -7.83 -0.96
N VAL A 43 8.43 -8.82 -0.09
CA VAL A 43 7.16 -9.06 0.60
C VAL A 43 7.04 -8.07 1.75
N LEU A 44 6.11 -7.12 1.64
CA LEU A 44 5.85 -6.10 2.66
C LEU A 44 5.03 -6.65 3.83
N THR A 45 4.00 -7.45 3.54
CA THR A 45 3.15 -8.07 4.57
C THR A 45 2.39 -9.27 4.00
N THR A 46 1.90 -10.11 4.89
CA THR A 46 0.91 -11.15 4.59
C THR A 46 -0.45 -10.89 5.25
N THR A 47 -0.62 -9.73 5.93
CA THR A 47 -1.83 -9.42 6.71
C THR A 47 -2.29 -7.98 6.51
N SER A 48 -1.64 -7.02 7.17
CA SER A 48 -1.94 -5.60 7.06
C SER A 48 -0.63 -4.84 6.93
N TYR A 49 -0.63 -3.78 6.13
CA TYR A 49 0.51 -2.89 5.94
C TYR A 49 0.03 -1.46 5.89
N THR A 50 0.72 -0.57 6.58
CA THR A 50 0.51 0.87 6.50
C THR A 50 1.79 1.50 5.96
N SER A 51 1.65 2.23 4.86
CA SER A 51 2.69 3.12 4.34
C SER A 51 2.50 4.51 4.92
N ASP A 52 3.58 5.14 5.39
CA ASP A 52 3.61 6.55 5.84
C ASP A 52 3.88 7.52 4.67
N GLY A 53 3.45 7.13 3.47
CA GLY A 53 3.59 7.86 2.21
C GLY A 53 3.01 7.06 1.06
N GLN A 54 3.27 7.49 -0.18
CA GLN A 54 2.84 6.77 -1.38
C GLN A 54 3.23 5.29 -1.37
N LEU A 55 2.30 4.41 -1.77
CA LEU A 55 2.60 3.02 -2.15
C LEU A 55 2.40 2.87 -3.65
N SER A 56 3.47 2.90 -4.45
CA SER A 56 3.40 2.83 -5.91
C SER A 56 3.84 1.47 -6.44
N ALA A 57 3.23 1.02 -7.53
CA ALA A 57 3.56 -0.22 -8.23
C ALA A 57 3.64 -1.45 -7.30
N ALA A 58 2.72 -1.53 -6.34
CA ALA A 58 2.59 -2.69 -5.47
C ALA A 58 1.60 -3.68 -6.08
N ILE A 59 1.81 -4.97 -5.82
CA ILE A 59 0.89 -6.03 -6.21
C ILE A 59 0.43 -6.79 -4.97
N ALA A 60 -0.82 -7.22 -5.01
CA ALA A 60 -1.44 -7.97 -3.92
C ALA A 60 -2.15 -9.20 -4.47
N TYR A 61 -1.83 -10.39 -3.96
CA TYR A 61 -2.42 -11.64 -4.44
C TYR A 61 -2.47 -12.70 -3.33
N LEU A 62 -3.24 -13.76 -3.56
CA LEU A 62 -3.32 -14.90 -2.65
C LEU A 62 -2.34 -15.98 -3.11
N GLN A 63 -1.18 -16.08 -2.46
CA GLN A 63 -0.19 -17.12 -2.77
C GLN A 63 -0.72 -18.51 -2.40
N HIS A 64 -0.73 -19.44 -3.35
CA HIS A 64 -1.15 -20.81 -3.18
C HIS A 64 -0.06 -21.79 -3.62
N GLY A 65 0.94 -22.00 -2.75
CA GLY A 65 2.00 -22.98 -2.96
C GLY A 65 2.83 -22.69 -4.21
N SER A 66 3.04 -23.71 -5.05
CA SER A 66 3.79 -23.58 -6.31
C SER A 66 2.91 -23.16 -7.50
N GLN A 67 1.61 -22.90 -7.28
CA GLN A 67 0.70 -22.51 -8.36
C GLN A 67 0.86 -21.04 -8.72
N CYS A 68 1.09 -20.16 -7.74
CA CYS A 68 1.40 -18.77 -8.00
C CYS A 68 2.91 -18.54 -8.02
N GLY A 69 3.38 -17.79 -9.02
CA GLY A 69 4.74 -17.26 -9.02
C GLY A 69 4.96 -16.19 -7.94
N PHE A 70 6.19 -15.70 -7.86
CA PHE A 70 6.55 -14.68 -6.87
C PHE A 70 5.86 -13.35 -7.14
N ASN A 71 5.57 -12.99 -8.38
CA ASN A 71 4.87 -11.75 -8.72
C ASN A 71 3.38 -12.00 -9.02
N GLY A 72 2.81 -13.07 -8.44
CA GLY A 72 1.43 -13.45 -8.69
C GLY A 72 1.19 -14.11 -10.05
N GLU A 73 2.23 -14.56 -10.76
CA GLU A 73 2.05 -15.27 -12.03
C GLU A 73 1.17 -16.52 -11.82
N ASN A 74 0.26 -16.77 -12.76
CA ASN A 74 -0.79 -17.79 -12.74
C ASN A 74 -1.85 -17.63 -11.62
N CYS A 75 -1.87 -16.50 -10.91
CA CYS A 75 -2.89 -16.19 -9.92
C CYS A 75 -3.44 -14.76 -10.07
N SER A 76 -4.77 -14.61 -9.98
CA SER A 76 -5.40 -13.29 -10.02
C SER A 76 -4.78 -12.36 -8.97
N LEU A 77 -4.39 -11.16 -9.40
CA LEU A 77 -3.75 -10.17 -8.52
C LEU A 77 -4.46 -8.82 -8.58
N VAL A 78 -4.17 -7.98 -7.59
CA VAL A 78 -4.58 -6.58 -7.53
C VAL A 78 -3.34 -5.71 -7.72
N GLU A 79 -3.38 -4.84 -8.72
CA GLU A 79 -2.35 -3.83 -8.95
C GLU A 79 -2.73 -2.57 -8.15
N LEU A 80 -1.77 -1.98 -7.44
CA LEU A 80 -1.99 -0.89 -6.49
C LEU A 80 -1.05 0.26 -6.76
N THR A 81 -1.64 1.45 -6.93
CA THR A 81 -0.95 2.73 -6.79
C THR A 81 -1.76 3.58 -5.81
N MET A 82 -1.27 3.76 -4.60
CA MET A 82 -1.92 4.56 -3.57
C MET A 82 -1.14 5.85 -3.39
N THR A 83 -1.71 6.94 -3.90
CA THR A 83 -1.13 8.27 -3.81
C THR A 83 -2.17 9.38 -3.64
N ASN A 84 -1.78 10.47 -2.98
CA ASN A 84 -2.53 11.71 -2.97
C ASN A 84 -2.58 12.34 -4.38
N PRO A 85 -3.76 12.78 -4.85
CA PRO A 85 -3.88 13.37 -6.18
C PRO A 85 -3.13 14.70 -6.26
N VAL A 86 -2.22 14.81 -7.23
CA VAL A 86 -1.55 16.08 -7.60
C VAL A 86 -2.23 16.78 -8.78
N VAL A 87 -3.10 16.05 -9.49
CA VAL A 87 -3.95 16.52 -10.58
C VAL A 87 -5.32 15.84 -10.49
N ALA A 88 -6.34 16.42 -11.12
CA ALA A 88 -7.66 15.79 -11.20
C ALA A 88 -7.56 14.41 -11.87
N GLY A 89 -7.97 13.36 -11.17
CA GLY A 89 -7.91 11.97 -11.64
C GLY A 89 -6.56 11.27 -11.48
N GLY A 90 -5.49 11.95 -11.00
CA GLY A 90 -4.16 11.37 -10.81
C GLY A 90 -3.87 10.89 -9.38
N GLY A 91 -4.89 10.35 -8.71
CA GLY A 91 -4.79 9.89 -7.33
C GLY A 91 -4.54 8.38 -7.24
N SER A 92 -5.07 7.79 -6.18
CA SER A 92 -4.97 6.35 -5.96
C SER A 92 -5.79 5.55 -6.98
N SER A 93 -5.25 4.42 -7.42
CA SER A 93 -5.89 3.44 -8.28
C SER A 93 -5.64 2.03 -7.76
N ALA A 94 -6.64 1.18 -7.94
CA ALA A 94 -6.54 -0.25 -7.74
C ALA A 94 -7.34 -0.95 -8.83
N ASP A 95 -6.79 -2.00 -9.40
CA ASP A 95 -7.45 -2.80 -10.42
C ASP A 95 -7.09 -4.28 -10.25
N ILE A 96 -7.95 -5.14 -10.77
CA ILE A 96 -7.77 -6.59 -10.74
C ILE A 96 -7.22 -7.01 -12.09
N SER A 97 -6.05 -7.63 -12.07
CA SER A 97 -5.37 -8.11 -13.27
C SER A 97 -5.71 -9.57 -13.52
N LEU A 98 -6.37 -9.81 -14.65
CA LEU A 98 -6.70 -11.14 -15.21
C LEU A 98 -6.11 -11.32 -16.61
N ILE A 99 -5.07 -10.55 -16.92
CA ILE A 99 -4.33 -10.68 -18.16
C ILE A 99 -3.19 -11.68 -17.97
N ASP A 100 -2.79 -12.38 -19.03
CA ASP A 100 -1.57 -13.19 -19.02
C ASP A 100 -0.37 -12.31 -18.57
N PRO A 101 0.48 -12.78 -17.64
CA PRO A 101 0.62 -14.15 -17.14
C PRO A 101 -0.10 -14.44 -15.81
N TYR A 102 -1.10 -13.66 -15.39
CA TYR A 102 -1.69 -13.72 -14.04
C TYR A 102 -2.91 -14.63 -13.91
N VAL A 103 -3.52 -15.07 -14.99
CA VAL A 103 -4.49 -16.17 -14.94
C VAL A 103 -4.31 -17.04 -16.18
N ILE A 104 -4.51 -18.35 -16.01
CA ILE A 104 -4.55 -19.35 -17.07
C ILE A 104 -5.84 -20.15 -16.99
#